data_AF-A0A8S3GU00-F1
#
_entry.id   AF-A0A8S3GU00-F1
#
_cell.length_a   1.000
_cell.length_b   1.000
_cell.length_c   1.000
_cell.angle_alpha   90.00
_cell.angle_beta   90.00
_cell.angle_gamma   90.00
#
_symmetry.space_group_name_H-M   'P 1'
#
loop_
_entity.id
_entity.type
_entity.pdbx_description
1 polymer ?
#
loop_
_entity_poly.entity_id
_entity_poly.type
_entity_poly.pdbx_seq_one_letter_code
_entity_poly.pdbx_strand_id
1 'polypeptide(L)'
;LICFTAGGIAAYHKFASTIPLSWDATGGIIVNRKKRIFYYELTMSSLDKGGSSLPIAVMLSASHGTMDIIHWMNCFIEKYKQVYGYTNPFPKPPVIHSDRALVFLLAGIQVFNGDETMDRYIERCWRII
;
A
#
# COMPACT_ATOMS: atom_id res chain seq x y z
N LEU A 1 -0.56 9.08 11.95
CA LEU A 1 -2.02 8.79 11.99
C LEU A 1 -2.31 7.82 10.88
N ILE A 2 -2.97 6.70 11.16
CA ILE A 2 -3.37 5.74 10.13
C ILE A 2 -4.90 5.62 10.18
N CYS A 3 -5.55 5.65 9.03
CA CYS A 3 -7.00 5.52 8.93
C CYS A 3 -7.38 4.52 7.83
N PHE A 4 -8.43 3.75 8.13
CA PHE A 4 -9.00 2.73 7.26
C PHE A 4 -10.52 2.90 7.28
N THR A 5 -11.17 2.71 6.15
CA THR A 5 -12.63 2.67 6.08
C THR A 5 -13.11 1.24 5.91
N ALA A 6 -14.28 0.91 6.46
CA ALA A 6 -14.89 -0.41 6.24
C ALA A 6 -15.09 -0.69 4.74
N GLY A 7 -15.48 0.34 3.97
CA GLY A 7 -15.61 0.25 2.52
C GLY A 7 -14.27 -0.04 1.81
N GLY A 8 -13.18 0.60 2.22
CA GLY A 8 -11.85 0.36 1.67
C GLY A 8 -11.36 -1.07 1.93
N ILE A 9 -11.50 -1.57 3.15
CA ILE A 9 -11.14 -2.95 3.50
C ILE A 9 -12.00 -3.94 2.70
N ALA A 10 -13.29 -3.68 2.54
CA ALA A 10 -14.19 -4.54 1.76
C ALA A 10 -13.88 -4.54 0.26
N ALA A 11 -13.55 -3.38 -0.30
CA ALA A 11 -13.09 -3.27 -1.69
C ALA A 11 -11.78 -4.04 -1.88
N TYR A 12 -10.82 -3.90 -0.97
CA TYR A 12 -9.58 -4.65 -0.99
C TYR A 12 -9.84 -6.17 -0.96
N HIS A 13 -10.66 -6.64 -0.02
CA HIS A 13 -11.03 -8.07 0.08
C HIS A 13 -11.56 -8.63 -1.23
N LYS A 14 -12.45 -7.88 -1.89
CA LYS A 14 -13.15 -8.35 -3.08
C LYS A 14 -12.29 -8.29 -4.35
N PHE A 15 -11.39 -7.31 -4.46
CA PHE A 15 -10.80 -6.94 -5.75
C PHE A 15 -9.27 -6.88 -5.77
N ALA A 16 -8.57 -6.90 -4.63
CA ALA A 16 -7.13 -6.69 -4.61
C ALA A 16 -6.37 -7.70 -5.48
N SER A 17 -6.83 -8.95 -5.59
CA SER A 17 -6.18 -9.97 -6.42
C SER A 17 -6.38 -9.79 -7.94
N THR A 18 -7.31 -8.94 -8.36
CA THR A 18 -7.69 -8.79 -9.78
C THR A 18 -7.46 -7.39 -10.33
N ILE A 19 -7.47 -6.37 -9.47
CA ILE A 19 -7.34 -4.96 -9.88
C ILE A 19 -5.99 -4.40 -9.41
N PRO A 20 -5.27 -3.67 -10.28
CA PRO A 20 -4.06 -2.96 -9.87
C PRO A 20 -4.34 -1.94 -8.77
N LEU A 21 -3.44 -1.89 -7.80
CA LEU A 21 -3.41 -0.87 -6.78
C LEU A 21 -2.44 0.24 -7.15
N SER A 22 -2.61 1.40 -6.54
CA SER A 22 -1.66 2.50 -6.63
C SER A 22 -1.43 3.06 -5.24
N TRP A 23 -0.18 3.36 -4.92
CA TRP A 23 0.14 4.13 -3.71
C TRP A 23 1.01 5.33 -4.04
N ASP A 24 0.77 6.42 -3.32
CA ASP A 24 1.51 7.65 -3.49
C ASP A 24 1.68 8.38 -2.16
N ALA A 25 2.66 9.28 -2.11
CA ALA A 25 2.95 10.18 -1.02
C ALA A 25 2.87 11.64 -1.49
N THR A 26 1.78 12.32 -1.20
CA THR A 26 1.69 13.77 -1.43
C THR A 26 2.31 14.51 -0.23
N GLY A 27 3.54 15.00 -0.42
CA GLY A 27 4.25 15.76 0.60
C GLY A 27 3.89 17.25 0.56
N GLY A 28 3.01 17.73 1.45
CA GLY A 28 2.70 19.16 1.55
C GLY A 28 1.33 19.55 2.11
N ILE A 29 0.47 18.59 2.46
CA ILE A 29 -0.96 18.87 2.75
C ILE A 29 -1.15 19.65 4.07
N ILE A 30 -0.20 19.57 5.01
CA ILE A 30 -0.29 20.31 6.28
C ILE A 30 1.08 20.90 6.64
N VAL A 31 1.24 22.20 6.42
CA VAL A 31 2.34 22.98 6.99
C VAL A 31 1.99 23.27 8.45
N ASN A 32 2.30 22.34 9.34
CA ASN A 32 2.52 22.75 10.73
C ASN A 32 3.89 23.42 10.73
N ARG A 33 3.96 24.70 11.11
CA ARG A 33 5.01 25.72 10.83
C ARG A 33 6.50 25.33 11.05
N LYS A 34 6.82 24.09 11.40
CA LYS A 34 8.18 23.56 11.60
C LYS A 34 8.47 22.18 10.99
N LYS A 35 7.49 21.39 10.52
CA LYS A 35 7.72 20.02 10.01
C LYS A 35 6.83 19.68 8.82
N ARG A 36 7.43 19.09 7.78
CA ARG A 36 6.71 18.55 6.62
C ARG A 36 5.95 17.28 7.03
N ILE A 37 4.66 17.23 6.74
CA ILE A 37 3.83 16.04 6.90
C ILE A 37 3.55 15.45 5.52
N PHE A 38 3.76 14.16 5.38
CA PHE A 38 3.47 13.36 4.19
C PHE A 38 2.10 12.71 4.35
N TYR A 39 1.26 12.87 3.33
CA TYR A 39 0.02 12.12 3.18
C TYR A 39 0.27 10.96 2.25
N TYR A 40 0.09 9.75 2.77
CA TYR A 40 0.16 8.52 2.01
C TYR A 40 -1.24 7.99 1.78
N GLU A 41 -1.48 7.50 0.57
CA GLU A 41 -2.75 6.91 0.20
C GLU A 41 -2.52 5.65 -0.62
N LEU A 42 -3.24 4.59 -0.27
CA LEU A 42 -3.37 3.38 -1.06
C LEU A 42 -4.73 3.45 -1.75
N THR A 43 -4.73 3.39 -3.07
CA THR A 43 -5.93 3.49 -3.91
C THR A 43 -6.08 2.26 -4.78
N MET A 44 -7.34 1.96 -5.12
CA MET A 44 -7.70 1.02 -6.16
C MET A 44 -8.11 1.80 -7.41
N SER A 45 -7.70 1.30 -8.58
CA SER A 45 -8.22 1.83 -9.85
C SER A 45 -9.74 1.66 -9.91
N SER A 46 -10.43 2.59 -10.56
CA SER A 46 -11.87 2.45 -10.78
C SER A 46 -12.16 1.19 -11.62
N LEU A 47 -13.28 0.55 -11.32
CA LEU A 47 -13.85 -0.52 -12.14
C LEU A 47 -14.34 0.01 -13.49
N ASP A 48 -14.77 1.27 -13.52
CA ASP A 48 -15.29 1.93 -14.72
C ASP A 48 -14.17 2.68 -15.44
N LYS A 49 -14.14 2.57 -16.77
CA LYS A 49 -13.14 3.30 -17.58
C LYS A 49 -13.30 4.81 -17.37
N GLY A 50 -12.26 5.44 -16.83
CA GLY A 50 -12.23 6.88 -16.54
C GLY A 50 -12.90 7.27 -15.21
N GLY A 51 -13.34 6.29 -14.41
CA GLY A 51 -13.86 6.56 -13.07
C GLY A 51 -12.76 6.96 -12.09
N SER A 52 -13.16 7.61 -10.99
CA SER A 52 -12.23 8.03 -9.93
C SER A 52 -11.66 6.82 -9.17
N SER A 53 -10.37 6.89 -8.83
CA SER A 53 -9.74 5.90 -7.96
C SER A 53 -10.40 5.87 -6.58
N LEU A 54 -10.50 4.67 -5.99
CA LEU A 54 -11.11 4.47 -4.68
C LEU A 54 -10.03 4.42 -3.60
N PRO A 55 -10.06 5.30 -2.58
CA PRO A 55 -9.11 5.22 -1.47
C PRO A 55 -9.42 4.02 -0.56
N ILE A 56 -8.40 3.21 -0.29
CA ILE A 56 -8.47 2.00 0.53
C ILE A 56 -7.99 2.31 1.95
N ALA A 57 -6.82 2.92 2.05
CA ALA A 57 -6.14 3.20 3.31
C ALA A 57 -5.36 4.51 3.18
N VAL A 58 -5.21 5.21 4.30
CA VAL A 58 -4.45 6.47 4.36
C VAL A 58 -3.55 6.50 5.58
N MET A 59 -2.40 7.18 5.46
CA MET A 59 -1.51 7.48 6.57
C MET A 59 -0.99 8.91 6.48
N LEU A 60 -0.95 9.60 7.61
CA LEU A 60 -0.13 10.81 7.81
C LEU A 60 1.12 10.44 8.59
N SER A 61 2.30 10.77 8.04
CA SER A 61 3.58 10.64 8.75
C SER A 61 4.41 11.92 8.67
N ALA A 62 5.20 12.18 9.71
CA ALA A 62 6.20 13.25 9.71
C ALA A 62 7.54 12.81 9.10
N SER A 63 7.66 11.53 8.76
CA SER A 63 8.84 10.91 8.14
C SER A 63 8.47 10.23 6.82
N HIS A 64 9.49 10.08 5.98
CA HIS A 64 9.43 9.36 4.72
C HIS A 64 10.46 8.24 4.72
N GLY A 65 10.17 7.19 5.49
CA GLY A 65 11.00 6.00 5.59
C GLY A 65 10.26 4.74 5.20
N THR A 66 11.00 3.74 4.72
CA THR A 66 10.46 2.41 4.38
C THR A 66 9.73 1.77 5.57
N MET A 67 10.26 1.93 6.79
CA MET A 67 9.64 1.40 8.01
C MET A 67 8.28 2.02 8.32
N ASP A 68 8.06 3.28 7.95
CA ASP A 68 6.75 3.93 8.12
C ASP A 68 5.70 3.27 7.23
N ILE A 69 6.08 2.97 5.98
CA ILE A 69 5.20 2.29 5.02
C ILE A 69 4.92 0.85 5.45
N ILE A 70 5.95 0.12 5.89
CA ILE A 70 5.80 -1.25 6.40
C ILE A 70 4.87 -1.26 7.60
N HIS A 71 5.06 -0.36 8.57
CA HIS A 71 4.21 -0.24 9.73
C HIS A 71 2.76 0.03 9.33
N TRP A 72 2.54 0.97 8.42
CA TRP A 72 1.22 1.29 7.88
C TRP A 72 0.52 0.08 7.27
N MET A 73 1.22 -0.67 6.42
CA MET A 73 0.68 -1.85 5.77
C MET A 73 0.44 -3.00 6.75
N ASN A 74 1.28 -3.18 7.76
CA ASN A 74 1.05 -4.17 8.81
C ASN A 74 -0.20 -3.84 9.62
N CYS A 75 -0.41 -2.57 10.00
CA CYS A 75 -1.66 -2.14 10.63
C CYS A 75 -2.88 -2.42 9.74
N PHE A 76 -2.74 -2.21 8.42
CA PHE A 76 -3.82 -2.54 7.48
C PHE A 76 -4.11 -4.04 7.43
N ILE A 77 -3.07 -4.89 7.37
CA ILE A 77 -3.20 -6.36 7.38
C ILE A 77 -3.85 -6.84 8.68
N GLU A 78 -3.44 -6.31 9.83
CA GLU A 78 -4.05 -6.63 11.12
C GLU A 78 -5.52 -6.25 11.13
N LYS A 79 -5.86 -5.05 10.63
CA LYS A 79 -7.25 -4.61 10.56
C LYS A 79 -8.08 -5.47 9.61
N TYR A 80 -7.52 -5.86 8.47
CA TYR A 80 -8.15 -6.80 7.55
C TYR A 80 -8.44 -8.14 8.22
N LYS A 81 -7.47 -8.72 8.94
CA LYS A 81 -7.63 -10.00 9.66
C LYS A 81 -8.68 -9.91 10.77
N GLN A 82 -8.81 -8.76 11.43
CA GLN A 82 -9.88 -8.53 12.41
C GLN A 82 -11.27 -8.56 11.76
N VAL A 83 -11.41 -8.10 10.52
CA VAL A 83 -12.71 -8.00 9.82
C VAL A 83 -13.08 -9.32 9.13
N TYR A 84 -12.14 -9.96 8.43
CA TYR A 84 -12.39 -11.16 7.61
C TYR A 84 -11.94 -12.47 8.25
N GLY A 85 -11.45 -12.40 9.49
CA GLY A 85 -10.87 -13.52 10.22
C GLY A 85 -9.47 -13.90 9.71
N TYR A 86 -8.78 -14.72 10.51
CA TYR A 86 -7.50 -15.33 10.14
C TYR A 86 -7.64 -16.50 9.14
N THR A 87 -8.88 -16.84 8.77
CA THR A 87 -9.20 -17.94 7.84
C THR A 87 -8.94 -17.55 6.40
N ASN A 88 -9.14 -16.28 6.04
CA ASN A 88 -8.88 -15.79 4.70
C ASN A 88 -7.43 -15.29 4.61
N PRO A 89 -6.62 -15.79 3.65
CA PRO A 89 -5.30 -15.25 3.42
C PRO A 89 -5.40 -13.77 3.04
N PHE A 90 -4.41 -12.97 3.43
CA PHE A 90 -4.36 -11.57 3.02
C PHE A 90 -4.14 -11.50 1.50
N PRO A 91 -5.06 -10.88 0.72
CA PRO A 91 -4.97 -10.85 -0.73
C PRO A 91 -3.68 -10.20 -1.21
N LYS A 92 -2.98 -10.89 -2.12
CA LYS A 92 -1.78 -10.37 -2.77
C LYS A 92 -2.19 -9.67 -4.08
N PRO A 93 -1.91 -8.36 -4.22
CA PRO A 93 -2.22 -7.66 -5.44
C PRO A 93 -1.31 -8.10 -6.60
N PRO A 94 -1.83 -8.15 -7.84
CA PRO A 94 -1.04 -8.53 -9.00
C PRO A 94 -0.01 -7.46 -9.37
N VAL A 95 -0.38 -6.18 -9.20
CA VAL A 95 0.44 -5.01 -9.51
C VAL A 95 0.14 -3.90 -8.50
N ILE A 96 1.19 -3.20 -8.06
CA ILE A 96 1.08 -1.94 -7.34
C ILE A 96 1.88 -0.88 -8.09
N HIS A 97 1.22 0.17 -8.53
CA HIS A 97 1.85 1.34 -9.15
C HIS A 97 2.36 2.30 -8.07
N SER A 98 3.57 2.83 -8.26
CA SER A 98 4.16 3.84 -7.37
C SER A 98 5.06 4.79 -8.15
N ASP A 99 5.24 5.99 -7.61
CA ASP A 99 6.09 7.05 -8.17
C ASP A 99 7.58 6.79 -7.92
N ARG A 100 8.12 5.68 -8.46
CA ARG A 100 9.53 5.24 -8.45
C ARG A 100 10.30 5.45 -7.12
N ALA A 101 9.61 5.71 -6.01
CA ALA A 101 10.22 6.07 -4.75
C ALA A 101 10.72 4.79 -4.10
N LEU A 102 12.00 4.77 -3.75
CA LEU A 102 12.65 3.58 -3.22
C LEU A 102 11.96 3.04 -1.96
N VAL A 103 11.39 3.92 -1.13
CA VAL A 103 10.69 3.51 0.10
C VAL A 103 9.46 2.64 -0.20
N PHE A 104 8.73 2.91 -1.29
CA PHE A 104 7.59 2.11 -1.70
C PHE A 104 8.04 0.78 -2.26
N LEU A 105 9.05 0.77 -3.14
CA LEU A 105 9.58 -0.48 -3.70
C LEU A 105 10.05 -1.44 -2.61
N LEU A 106 10.86 -0.95 -1.66
CA LEU A 106 11.37 -1.77 -0.56
C LEU A 106 10.25 -2.27 0.36
N ALA A 107 9.31 -1.39 0.73
CA ALA A 107 8.19 -1.78 1.57
C ALA A 107 7.28 -2.80 0.86
N GLY A 108 7.05 -2.65 -0.44
CA GLY A 108 6.21 -3.54 -1.22
C GLY A 108 6.79 -4.94 -1.34
N ILE A 109 8.12 -5.03 -1.52
CA ILE A 109 8.82 -6.31 -1.50
C ILE A 109 8.64 -6.97 -0.13
N GLN A 110 8.92 -6.25 0.96
CA GLN A 110 8.84 -6.83 2.30
C GLN A 110 7.40 -7.23 2.70
N VAL A 111 6.40 -6.42 2.35
CA VAL A 111 5.00 -6.66 2.73
C VAL A 111 4.36 -7.78 1.90
N PHE A 112 4.60 -7.82 0.58
CA PHE A 112 3.88 -8.70 -0.33
C PHE A 112 4.70 -9.87 -0.87
N ASN A 113 6.03 -9.83 -0.74
CA ASN A 113 6.94 -10.90 -1.15
C ASN A 113 7.70 -11.54 0.02
N GLY A 114 7.37 -11.17 1.26
CA GLY A 114 7.93 -11.75 2.48
C GLY A 114 9.36 -11.26 2.74
N ASP A 115 10.19 -12.10 3.37
CA ASP A 115 11.58 -11.79 3.71
C ASP A 115 12.55 -11.88 2.51
N GLU A 116 12.06 -11.68 1.28
CA GLU A 116 12.93 -11.58 0.10
C GLU A 116 13.75 -10.28 0.18
N THR A 117 15.07 -10.40 -0.02
CA THR A 117 15.92 -9.23 -0.21
C THR A 117 15.66 -8.60 -1.58
N MET A 118 15.98 -7.31 -1.72
CA MET A 118 15.87 -6.60 -3.00
C MET A 118 16.63 -7.31 -4.12
N ASP A 119 17.84 -7.80 -3.85
CA ASP A 119 18.67 -8.51 -4.82
C ASP A 119 18.01 -9.80 -5.30
N ARG A 120 17.46 -10.59 -4.36
CA ARG A 120 16.77 -11.85 -4.69
C ARG A 120 15.48 -11.60 -5.46
N TYR A 121 14.76 -10.53 -5.13
CA TYR A 121 13.57 -10.10 -5.86
C TYR A 121 13.94 -9.71 -7.30
N ILE A 122 14.97 -8.87 -7.49
CA ILE A 122 15.46 -8.45 -8.80
C ILE A 122 15.93 -9.67 -9.61
N GLU A 123 16.73 -10.56 -9.02
CA GLU A 123 17.21 -11.78 -9.69
C GLU A 123 16.04 -12.63 -10.20
N ARG A 124 14.98 -12.79 -9.40
CA ARG A 124 13.77 -13.49 -9.83
C ARG A 124 13.09 -12.79 -11.00
N CYS A 125 12.97 -11.46 -10.96
CA CYS A 125 12.39 -10.69 -12.07
C CYS A 125 13.17 -10.87 -13.37
N TRP A 126 14.51 -10.97 -13.32
CA TRP A 126 15.35 -11.22 -14.51
C TRP A 126 15.17 -12.61 -15.11
N ARG A 127 14.82 -13.63 -14.31
CA ARG A 127 14.57 -14.99 -14.80
C ARG A 127 13.23 -15.16 -15.54
N ILE A 128 12.36 -14.15 -15.49
CA ILE A 128 11.04 -14.15 -16.15
C ILE A 128 11.14 -13.55 -17.57
N ILE A 129 12.29 -12.97 -17.93
CA ILE A 129 12.57 -12.44 -19.28
C ILE A 129 12.97 -13.57 -20.23
#